data_AF-A0A2S9FTC1-F1
#
_entry.id   AF-A0A2S9FTC1-F1
#
_cell.length_a   1.000
_cell.length_b   1.000
_cell.length_c   1.000
_cell.angle_alpha   90.00
_cell.angle_beta   90.00
_cell.angle_gamma   90.00
#
_symmetry.space_group_name_H-M   'P 1'
#
loop_
_entity.id
_entity.type
_entity.pdbx_description
1 polymer ?
#
loop_
_entity_poly.entity_id
_entity_poly.type
_entity_poly.pdbx_seq_one_letter_code
_entity_poly.pdbx_strand_id
1 'polypeptide(L)' 'NDVVIPGAKEKQIAAIASVPAAASVSATPEEAVVLLFVNQTVTVGPDAPTDTASSVRVTLEKDGDRWLISKFDPV' A
#
# COMPACT_ATOMS: atom_id res chain seq x y z
N ASN A 1 15.79 9.92 8.73
CA ASN A 1 14.81 8.85 9.03
C ASN A 1 14.42 8.73 10.50
N ASP A 2 14.78 9.67 11.37
CA ASP A 2 14.66 9.50 12.83
C ASP A 2 13.42 10.13 13.49
N VAL A 3 12.49 10.67 12.72
CA VAL A 3 11.33 11.41 13.27
C VAL A 3 10.02 10.64 13.19
N VAL A 4 9.92 9.65 12.28
CA VAL A 4 8.68 8.93 12.02
C VAL A 4 8.33 7.99 13.17
N ILE A 5 9.29 7.17 13.63
CA ILE A 5 9.04 6.20 14.71
C ILE A 5 8.77 6.90 16.04
N PRO A 6 9.59 7.87 16.50
CA PRO A 6 9.30 8.57 17.76
C PRO A 6 7.99 9.36 17.68
N GLY A 7 7.76 10.09 16.59
CA GLY A 7 6.54 10.89 16.42
C GLY A 7 5.27 10.04 16.35
N ALA A 8 5.32 8.87 15.70
CA ALA A 8 4.20 7.94 15.67
C ALA A 8 3.88 7.36 17.05
N LYS A 9 4.90 7.04 17.86
CA LYS A 9 4.71 6.55 19.23
C LYS A 9 4.13 7.62 20.15
N GLU A 10 4.68 8.83 20.11
CA GLU A 10 4.23 9.96 20.91
C GLU A 10 2.77 10.32 20.61
N LYS A 11 2.41 10.39 19.32
CA LYS A 11 1.04 10.67 18.86
C LYS A 11 0.12 9.44 18.85
N GLN A 12 0.63 8.28 19.26
CA GLN A 12 -0.09 7.00 19.24
C GLN A 12 -0.79 6.75 17.90
N ILE A 13 -0.06 6.90 16.80
CA ILE A 13 -0.59 6.74 15.45
C ILE A 13 -0.64 5.24 15.09
N ALA A 14 -1.83 4.78 14.71
CA ALA A 14 -2.05 3.46 14.12
C ALA A 14 -2.58 3.61 12.70
N ALA A 15 -2.04 2.83 11.76
CA ALA A 15 -2.51 2.78 10.39
C ALA A 15 -2.71 1.32 9.97
N ILE A 16 -3.90 1.00 9.48
CA ILE A 16 -4.25 -0.32 8.96
C ILE A 16 -4.65 -0.14 7.50
N ALA A 17 -4.04 -0.90 6.61
CA ALA A 17 -4.40 -0.94 5.20
C ALA A 17 -4.94 -2.32 4.83
N SER A 18 -5.99 -2.34 4.02
CA SER A 18 -6.58 -3.53 3.44
C SER A 18 -6.67 -3.36 1.93
N VAL A 19 -6.50 -4.46 1.19
CA VAL A 19 -6.61 -4.48 -0.27
C VAL A 19 -7.87 -5.27 -0.63
N PRO A 20 -9.07 -4.65 -0.59
CA PRO A 20 -10.32 -5.35 -0.84
C PRO A 20 -10.43 -5.91 -2.26
N ALA A 21 -9.74 -5.31 -3.23
CA ALA A 21 -9.77 -5.75 -4.62
C ALA A 21 -8.44 -5.48 -5.33
N ALA A 22 -8.14 -6.34 -6.30
CA ALA A 22 -7.03 -6.21 -7.22
C ALA A 22 -7.46 -6.67 -8.60
N ALA A 23 -6.97 -6.02 -9.66
CA ALA A 23 -7.26 -6.38 -11.04
C ALA A 23 -5.98 -6.37 -11.88
N SER A 24 -5.79 -7.40 -12.72
CA SER A 24 -4.71 -7.43 -13.71
C SER A 24 -4.96 -6.36 -14.78
N VAL A 25 -3.98 -5.51 -15.01
CA VAL A 25 -3.97 -4.54 -16.12
C VAL A 25 -3.27 -5.16 -17.34
N SER A 26 -2.12 -5.80 -17.10
CA SER A 26 -1.37 -6.57 -18.10
C SER A 26 -0.52 -7.63 -17.41
N ALA A 27 -0.20 -8.71 -18.12
CA ALA A 27 0.70 -9.74 -17.63
C ALA A 27 1.48 -10.39 -18.78
N THR A 28 2.77 -10.54 -18.57
CA THR A 28 3.71 -11.30 -19.39
C THR A 28 4.42 -12.34 -18.49
N PRO A 29 5.24 -13.25 -19.03
CA PRO A 29 5.99 -14.20 -18.20
C PRO A 29 6.98 -13.55 -17.21
N GLU A 30 7.45 -12.33 -17.47
CA GLU A 30 8.50 -11.66 -16.67
C GLU A 30 8.01 -10.37 -15.97
N GLU A 31 6.92 -9.77 -16.44
CA GLU A 31 6.35 -8.52 -15.88
C GLU A 31 4.83 -8.61 -15.76
N ALA A 32 4.27 -8.13 -14.64
CA ALA A 32 2.84 -7.95 -14.46
C ALA A 32 2.49 -6.56 -13.92
N VAL A 33 1.42 -5.96 -14.42
CA VAL A 33 0.88 -4.70 -13.91
C VAL A 33 -0.48 -4.96 -13.29
N VAL A 34 -0.64 -4.54 -12.04
CA VAL A 34 -1.86 -4.75 -11.25
C VAL A 34 -2.39 -3.41 -10.75
N LEU A 35 -3.70 -3.20 -10.87
CA LEU A 35 -4.39 -2.11 -10.20
C LEU A 35 -4.92 -2.61 -8.86
N LEU A 36 -4.48 -2.00 -7.77
CA LEU A 36 -4.92 -2.30 -6.41
C LEU A 36 -5.88 -1.22 -5.93
N PHE A 37 -6.97 -1.64 -5.29
CA PHE A 37 -7.83 -0.76 -4.52
C PHE A 37 -7.46 -0.94 -3.06
N VAL A 38 -7.10 0.14 -2.37
CA VAL A 38 -6.57 0.12 -1.01
C VAL A 38 -7.44 0.99 -0.13
N ASN A 39 -7.97 0.38 0.93
CA ASN A 39 -8.67 1.08 1.99
C ASN A 39 -7.74 1.16 3.20
N GLN A 40 -7.47 2.37 3.65
CA GLN A 40 -6.65 2.66 4.81
C GLN A 40 -7.49 3.31 5.90
N THR A 41 -7.32 2.85 7.14
CA THR A 41 -7.85 3.49 8.34
C THR A 41 -6.69 3.98 9.20
N VAL A 42 -6.71 5.25 9.57
CA VAL A 42 -5.70 5.87 10.45
C VAL A 42 -6.37 6.36 11.74
N THR A 43 -5.75 6.08 12.87
CA THR A 43 -6.17 6.57 14.20
C THR A 43 -5.01 7.29 14.85
N VAL A 44 -5.27 8.43 15.49
CA VAL A 44 -4.26 9.24 16.20
C VAL A 44 -4.72 9.39 17.64
N GLY A 45 -4.04 8.72 18.58
CA GLY A 45 -4.43 8.77 19.99
C GLY A 45 -5.90 8.37 20.21
N PRO A 46 -6.70 9.18 20.93
CA PRO A 46 -8.10 8.91 21.20
C PRO A 46 -9.06 9.43 20.09
N ASP A 47 -8.55 10.04 19.03
CA ASP A 47 -9.38 10.64 17.99
C ASP A 47 -10.12 9.55 17.17
N ALA A 48 -11.26 9.94 16.58
CA ALA A 48 -12.02 9.05 15.73
C ALA A 48 -11.16 8.58 14.52
N PRO A 49 -11.28 7.29 14.11
CA PRO A 49 -10.57 6.81 12.92
C PRO A 49 -10.95 7.59 11.66
N THR A 50 -9.96 7.83 10.81
CA THR A 50 -10.14 8.43 9.48
C THR A 50 -9.89 7.39 8.42
N ASP A 51 -10.85 7.23 7.51
CA ASP A 51 -10.76 6.30 6.39
C ASP A 51 -10.34 7.01 5.10
N THR A 52 -9.50 6.35 4.31
CA THR A 52 -9.05 6.82 3.01
C THR A 52 -9.07 5.66 2.02
N ALA A 53 -9.80 5.83 0.93
CA ALA A 53 -9.76 4.93 -0.20
C ALA A 53 -8.83 5.49 -1.27
N SER A 54 -7.98 4.64 -1.83
CA SER A 54 -7.06 5.00 -2.90
C SER A 54 -6.90 3.85 -3.89
N SER A 55 -6.45 4.20 -5.10
CA SER A 55 -6.09 3.23 -6.12
C SER A 55 -4.60 3.38 -6.41
N VAL A 56 -3.91 2.26 -6.59
CA VAL A 56 -2.47 2.23 -6.87
C VAL A 56 -2.19 1.28 -8.01
N ARG A 57 -1.41 1.73 -8.99
CA ARG A 57 -0.82 0.87 -10.01
C ARG A 57 0.50 0.31 -9.50
N VAL A 58 0.61 -1.01 -9.48
CA VAL A 58 1.81 -1.73 -9.04
C VAL A 58 2.38 -2.49 -10.23
N THR A 59 3.67 -2.31 -10.50
CA THR A 59 4.44 -3.14 -11.43
C THR A 59 5.21 -4.18 -10.64
N LEU A 60 5.07 -5.43 -11.07
CA LEU A 60 5.75 -6.59 -10.54
C LEU A 60 6.72 -7.12 -11.59
N GLU A 61 7.96 -7.39 -11.19
CA GLU A 61 8.94 -8.09 -12.00
C GLU A 61 9.24 -9.46 -11.38
N LYS A 62 9.46 -10.45 -12.25
CA LYS A 62 9.78 -11.80 -11.83
C LYS A 62 11.29 -11.94 -11.60
N ASP A 63 11.67 -12.23 -10.36
CA ASP A 63 13.04 -12.54 -9.93
C ASP A 63 13.09 -14.00 -9.47
N GLY A 64 13.61 -14.88 -10.33
CA GLY A 64 13.58 -16.33 -10.14
C GLY A 64 12.13 -16.83 -10.08
N ASP A 65 11.72 -17.40 -8.94
CA ASP A 65 10.36 -17.88 -8.70
C ASP A 65 9.47 -16.90 -7.93
N ARG A 66 9.93 -15.65 -7.74
CA ARG A 66 9.22 -14.63 -6.97
C ARG A 66 8.80 -13.47 -7.84
N TRP A 67 7.64 -12.91 -7.55
CA TRP A 67 7.23 -11.62 -8.08
C TRP A 67 7.56 -10.55 -7.04
N LEU A 68 8.34 -9.55 -7.44
CA LEU A 68 8.75 -8.45 -6.58
C LEU A 68 8.19 -7.14 -7.12
N ILE A 69 7.78 -6.24 -6.23
CA ILE A 69 7.32 -4.91 -6.62
C ILE A 69 8.52 -4.12 -7.14
N SER A 70 8.51 -3.78 -8.43
CA SER A 70 9.50 -2.89 -9.05
C SER A 70 9.01 -1.44 -9.13
N LYS A 71 7.69 -1.21 -9.15
CA LYS A 71 7.10 0.13 -9.16
C LYS A 71 5.79 0.21 -8.38
N PHE A 72 5.54 1.37 -7.77
CA PHE A 72 4.35 1.68 -6.99
C PHE A 72 3.92 3.13 -7.26
N ASP A 73 2.89 3.33 -8.08
CA ASP A 73 2.42 4.65 -8.50
C ASP A 73 0.95 4.86 -8.07
N PRO A 74 0.62 5.90 -7.28
CA PRO A 74 -0.75 6.35 -7.14
C PRO A 74 -1.33 6.71 -8.52
N VAL A 75 -2.61 6.40 -8.76
CA VAL A 75 -3.32 6.84 -9.97
C VAL A 75 -3.99 8.19 -9.80
#